data_AF-A0A2N3HIT2-F1
#
_entry.id   AF-A0A2N3HIT2-F1
#
_cell.length_a   1.000
_cell.length_b   1.000
_cell.length_c   1.000
_cell.angle_alpha   90.00
_cell.angle_beta   90.00
_cell.angle_gamma   90.00
#
_symmetry.space_group_name_H-M   'P 1'
#
loop_
_entity.id
_entity.type
_entity.pdbx_description
1 polymer ?
#
loop_
_entity_poly.entity_id
_entity_poly.type
_entity_poly.pdbx_seq_one_letter_code
_entity_poly.pdbx_strand_id
1 'polypeptide(L)'
;MKHIYIISILFLFMACSNSKPKKQTVELSCGQCQFGLTSQKGCDLAVRINEKAYFVDGADIDEFGDAHDENSGFCEVIRKAEVEGELINNRFKVTTVKLLD
;
A
#
# COMPACT_ATOMS: atom_id res chain seq x y z
N MET A 1 -13.22 52.62 -8.31
CA MET A 1 -11.95 51.92 -8.02
C MET A 1 -12.22 50.93 -6.88
N LYS A 2 -13.03 49.90 -7.09
CA LYS A 2 -12.64 48.49 -7.35
C LYS A 2 -11.39 48.04 -6.59
N HIS A 3 -11.45 48.06 -5.27
CA HIS A 3 -10.58 47.25 -4.41
C HIS A 3 -11.42 46.13 -3.80
N ILE A 4 -11.67 45.09 -4.61
CA ILE A 4 -12.18 43.79 -4.14
C ILE A 4 -10.93 42.95 -3.87
N TYR A 5 -10.45 43.02 -2.63
CA TYR A 5 -9.38 42.16 -2.14
C TYR A 5 -9.66 41.86 -0.67
N ILE A 6 -10.58 40.95 -0.38
CA ILE A 6 -10.61 40.25 0.90
C ILE A 6 -10.88 38.78 0.60
N ILE A 7 -9.79 38.11 0.22
CA ILE A 7 -9.33 36.82 0.75
C ILE A 7 -10.44 35.78 0.90
N SER A 8 -10.53 34.96 -0.15
CA SER A 8 -10.99 33.59 -0.11
C SER A 8 -10.40 32.84 1.09
N ILE A 9 -11.13 32.79 2.21
CA ILE A 9 -10.98 31.74 3.23
C ILE A 9 -11.64 30.50 2.64
N LEU A 10 -10.83 29.72 1.92
CA LEU A 10 -11.18 28.41 1.42
C LEU A 10 -10.12 27.44 1.95
N PHE A 11 -10.59 26.34 2.54
CA PHE A 11 -9.83 25.21 3.10
C PHE A 11 -9.11 25.51 4.43
N LEU A 12 -9.29 24.72 5.50
CA LEU A 12 -9.07 23.29 5.52
C LEU A 12 -9.85 22.63 6.68
N PHE A 13 -11.04 22.07 6.43
CA PHE A 13 -11.62 21.08 7.35
C PHE A 13 -10.86 19.77 7.16
N MET A 14 -9.75 19.61 7.88
CA MET A 14 -9.07 18.32 7.98
C MET A 14 -9.82 17.47 9.00
N ALA A 15 -10.91 16.83 8.53
CA ALA A 15 -11.58 15.79 9.30
C ALA A 15 -10.66 14.56 9.34
N CYS A 16 -9.99 14.35 10.48
CA CYS A 16 -9.31 13.09 10.74
C CYS A 16 -10.37 12.00 10.94
N SER A 17 -10.69 11.28 9.85
CA SER A 17 -11.50 10.06 9.92
C SER A 17 -10.64 8.95 10.53
N ASN A 18 -10.94 8.54 11.77
CA ASN A 18 -10.37 7.34 12.36
C ASN A 18 -11.11 6.12 11.77
N SER A 19 -10.77 5.74 10.54
CA SER A 19 -11.27 4.51 9.94
C SER A 19 -10.59 3.32 10.60
N LYS A 20 -11.36 2.41 11.21
CA LYS A 20 -10.80 1.15 11.72
C LYS A 20 -10.14 0.37 10.56
N PRO A 21 -9.01 -0.33 10.80
CA PRO A 21 -8.39 -1.17 9.80
C PRO A 21 -9.42 -2.17 9.25
N LYS A 22 -9.58 -2.21 7.93
CA LYS A 22 -10.56 -3.09 7.28
C LYS A 22 -9.85 -4.33 6.72
N LYS A 23 -10.38 -5.50 7.05
CA LYS A 23 -10.01 -6.77 6.43
C LYS A 23 -10.44 -6.80 4.96
N GLN A 24 -9.52 -7.15 4.08
CA GLN A 24 -9.75 -7.23 2.63
C GLN A 24 -8.82 -8.22 1.95
N THR A 25 -9.29 -8.87 0.89
CA THR A 25 -8.45 -9.69 0.02
C THR A 25 -7.80 -8.82 -1.04
N VAL A 26 -6.49 -8.94 -1.17
CA VAL A 26 -5.65 -8.15 -2.09
C VAL A 26 -4.66 -9.06 -2.80
N GLU A 27 -4.08 -8.54 -3.87
CA GLU A 27 -2.85 -9.10 -4.42
C GLU A 27 -1.66 -8.57 -3.60
N LEU A 28 -0.73 -9.45 -3.30
CA LEU A 28 0.48 -9.18 -2.51
C LEU A 28 1.69 -9.71 -3.27
N SER A 29 2.70 -8.87 -3.47
CA SER A 29 3.89 -9.20 -4.26
C SER A 29 5.01 -8.17 -4.06
N CYS A 30 6.13 -8.32 -4.76
CA CYS A 30 7.18 -7.31 -4.82
C CYS A 30 6.70 -6.08 -5.58
N GLY A 31 6.79 -4.91 -4.92
CA GLY A 31 6.39 -3.63 -5.48
C GLY A 31 7.14 -3.28 -6.75
N GLN A 32 8.45 -3.51 -6.76
CA GLN A 32 9.33 -3.16 -7.87
C GLN A 32 9.22 -4.16 -9.02
N CYS A 33 9.31 -5.46 -8.73
CA CYS A 33 9.38 -6.49 -9.76
C CYS A 33 8.01 -6.73 -10.43
N GLN A 34 6.94 -6.79 -9.64
CA GLN A 34 5.63 -7.24 -10.13
C GLN A 34 4.63 -6.10 -10.28
N PHE A 35 4.76 -5.03 -9.48
CA PHE A 35 3.78 -3.92 -9.46
C PHE A 35 4.30 -2.60 -10.05
N GLY A 36 5.55 -2.55 -10.53
CA GLY A 36 6.11 -1.39 -11.22
C GLY A 36 6.29 -0.15 -10.36
N LEU A 37 6.37 -0.29 -9.03
CA LEU A 37 6.65 0.81 -8.12
C LEU A 37 8.12 1.23 -8.23
N THR A 38 8.37 2.53 -8.40
CA THR A 38 9.71 3.06 -8.71
C THR A 38 10.20 4.13 -7.73
N SER A 39 9.42 4.48 -6.70
CA SER A 39 9.79 5.54 -5.75
C SER A 39 10.92 5.16 -4.80
N GLN A 40 11.29 3.88 -4.72
CA GLN A 40 12.45 3.37 -3.98
C GLN A 40 13.07 2.18 -4.71
N LYS A 41 14.36 1.90 -4.43
CA LYS A 41 15.08 0.72 -4.94
C LYS A 41 15.01 -0.40 -3.92
N GLY A 42 14.91 -1.64 -4.38
CA GLY A 42 14.86 -2.82 -3.53
C GLY A 42 13.88 -3.87 -4.04
N CYS A 43 13.58 -4.85 -3.17
CA CYS A 43 12.54 -5.85 -3.35
C CYS A 43 11.58 -5.74 -2.18
N ASP A 44 10.73 -4.72 -2.20
CA ASP A 44 9.86 -4.41 -1.07
C ASP A 44 8.46 -4.98 -1.27
N LEU A 45 7.87 -5.48 -0.20
CA LEU A 45 6.50 -5.97 -0.22
C LEU A 45 5.52 -4.85 -0.59
N ALA A 46 4.52 -5.17 -1.41
CA ALA A 46 3.48 -4.24 -1.83
C ALA A 46 2.13 -4.95 -1.96
N VAL A 47 1.06 -4.20 -1.72
CA VAL A 47 -0.33 -4.62 -1.98
C VAL A 47 -0.87 -3.92 -3.21
N ARG A 48 -1.76 -4.59 -3.97
CA ARG A 48 -2.59 -3.96 -5.00
C ARG A 48 -4.03 -3.90 -4.52
N ILE A 49 -4.55 -2.68 -4.34
CA ILE A 49 -5.91 -2.39 -3.88
C ILE A 49 -6.57 -1.54 -4.96
N ASN A 50 -7.70 -2.02 -5.52
CA ASN A 50 -8.41 -1.35 -6.62
C ASN A 50 -7.47 -0.95 -7.76
N GLU A 51 -6.68 -1.91 -8.25
CA GLU A 51 -5.70 -1.74 -9.34
C GLU A 51 -4.52 -0.80 -9.06
N LYS A 52 -4.49 -0.15 -7.89
CA LYS A 52 -3.37 0.70 -7.48
C LYS A 52 -2.47 -0.02 -6.46
N ALA A 53 -1.17 0.02 -6.72
CA ALA A 53 -0.17 -0.59 -5.86
C ALA A 53 0.36 0.38 -4.79
N TYR A 54 0.68 -0.15 -3.62
CA TYR A 54 1.23 0.58 -2.48
C TYR A 54 2.27 -0.29 -1.79
N PHE A 55 3.42 0.30 -1.46
CA PHE A 55 4.38 -0.36 -0.59
C PHE A 55 3.76 -0.65 0.77
N VAL A 56 4.14 -1.78 1.34
CA VAL A 56 3.71 -2.22 2.66
C VAL A 56 4.70 -1.75 3.72
N ASP A 57 4.17 -1.30 4.85
CA ASP A 57 4.93 -1.10 6.08
C ASP A 57 4.43 -2.09 7.14
N GLY A 58 5.34 -2.68 7.90
CA GLY A 58 5.02 -3.57 9.02
C GLY A 58 5.11 -5.07 8.71
N ALA A 59 5.52 -5.45 7.50
CA ALA A 59 5.90 -6.82 7.15
C ALA A 59 6.99 -6.77 6.07
N ASP A 60 8.02 -7.59 6.21
CA ASP A 60 9.08 -7.77 5.21
C ASP A 60 8.70 -8.86 4.18
N ILE A 61 9.26 -8.76 2.97
CA ILE A 61 9.00 -9.72 1.89
C ILE A 61 9.49 -11.13 2.24
N ASP A 62 10.60 -11.24 2.97
CA ASP A 62 11.26 -12.51 3.32
C ASP A 62 10.58 -13.20 4.51
N GLU A 63 9.63 -12.55 5.19
CA GLU A 63 8.80 -13.16 6.24
C GLU A 63 7.89 -14.29 5.70
N PHE A 64 7.73 -14.36 4.37
CA PHE A 64 6.81 -15.26 3.69
C PHE A 64 7.49 -16.34 2.83
N GLY A 65 8.81 -16.48 2.98
CA GLY A 65 9.65 -17.40 2.21
C GLY A 65 10.77 -16.69 1.45
N ASP A 66 11.52 -17.43 0.64
CA ASP A 66 12.52 -16.85 -0.25
C ASP A 66 11.84 -15.99 -1.31
N ALA A 67 12.09 -14.67 -1.28
CA ALA A 67 11.49 -13.73 -2.21
C ALA A 67 11.84 -14.02 -3.69
N HIS A 68 12.88 -14.80 -3.98
CA HIS A 68 13.32 -15.15 -5.33
C HIS A 68 13.00 -16.61 -5.72
N ASP A 69 12.25 -17.35 -4.90
CA ASP A 69 11.79 -18.69 -5.32
C ASP A 69 10.90 -18.57 -6.57
N GLU A 70 11.17 -19.39 -7.58
CA GLU A 70 10.51 -19.32 -8.89
C GLU A 70 8.99 -19.52 -8.83
N ASN A 71 8.49 -20.24 -7.82
CA ASN A 71 7.09 -20.64 -7.73
C ASN A 71 6.29 -19.87 -6.67
N SER A 72 6.98 -19.36 -5.64
CA SER A 72 6.36 -18.75 -4.46
C SER A 72 6.97 -17.42 -4.04
N GLY A 73 8.14 -17.09 -4.58
CA GLY A 73 8.86 -15.87 -4.29
C GLY A 73 8.15 -14.64 -4.84
N PHE A 74 7.97 -13.64 -4.00
CA PHE A 74 7.24 -12.43 -4.36
C PHE A 74 7.90 -11.59 -5.46
N CYS A 75 9.18 -11.81 -5.78
CA CYS A 75 9.80 -11.19 -6.95
C CYS A 75 9.37 -11.84 -8.27
N GLU A 76 8.92 -13.10 -8.23
CA GLU A 76 8.59 -13.91 -9.40
C GLU A 76 7.08 -14.02 -9.61
N VAL A 77 6.29 -14.08 -8.53
CA VAL A 77 4.84 -14.31 -8.59
C VAL A 77 4.01 -13.28 -7.82
N ILE A 78 2.75 -13.13 -8.25
CA ILE A 78 1.71 -12.37 -7.53
C ILE A 78 0.84 -13.36 -6.76
N ARG A 79 0.81 -13.25 -5.43
CA ARG A 79 -0.01 -14.11 -4.56
C ARG A 79 -1.21 -13.33 -4.03
N LYS A 80 -2.21 -14.04 -3.50
CA LYS A 80 -3.37 -13.42 -2.85
C LYS A 80 -3.24 -13.50 -1.34
N ALA A 81 -3.64 -12.44 -0.66
CA ALA A 81 -3.61 -12.39 0.79
C ALA A 81 -4.87 -11.71 1.33
N GLU A 82 -5.34 -12.16 2.49
CA GLU A 82 -6.22 -11.38 3.36
C GLU A 82 -5.34 -10.47 4.21
N VAL A 83 -5.59 -9.16 4.15
CA VAL A 83 -4.84 -8.16 4.90
C VAL A 83 -5.76 -7.26 5.72
N GLU A 84 -5.29 -6.84 6.88
CA GLU A 84 -5.87 -5.73 7.65
C GLU A 84 -4.83 -4.62 7.79
N GLY A 85 -5.24 -3.38 7.57
CA GLY A 85 -4.35 -2.24 7.67
C GLY A 85 -5.01 -0.94 7.22
N GLU A 86 -4.19 0.09 7.14
CA GLU A 86 -4.60 1.44 6.76
C GLU A 86 -3.66 2.03 5.72
N LEU A 87 -4.21 2.82 4.80
CA LEU A 87 -3.42 3.58 3.83
C LEU A 87 -3.03 4.92 4.45
N ILE A 88 -1.75 5.10 4.76
CA ILE A 88 -1.20 6.31 5.38
C ILE A 88 -0.09 6.82 4.47
N ASN A 89 -0.18 8.08 4.02
CA ASN A 89 0.83 8.71 3.18
C ASN A 89 1.24 7.88 1.95
N ASN A 90 0.26 7.27 1.26
CA ASN A 90 0.46 6.41 0.08
C ASN A 90 1.30 5.13 0.34
N ARG A 91 1.33 4.66 1.59
CA ARG A 91 1.86 3.35 2.00
C ARG A 91 0.79 2.60 2.78
N PHE A 92 0.73 1.28 2.61
CA PHE A 92 -0.21 0.44 3.33
C PHE A 92 0.44 -0.08 4.60
N LYS A 93 0.07 0.48 5.74
CA LYS A 93 0.55 0.03 7.04
C LYS A 93 -0.25 -1.18 7.48
N VAL A 94 0.35 -2.36 7.38
CA VAL A 94 -0.32 -3.62 7.66
C VAL A 94 -0.29 -3.94 9.15
N THR A 95 -1.36 -4.57 9.62
CA THR A 95 -1.49 -5.12 10.98
C THR A 95 -1.51 -6.64 10.93
N THR A 96 -2.17 -7.22 9.93
CA THR A 96 -2.19 -8.66 9.70
C THR A 96 -2.06 -8.97 8.22
N VAL A 97 -1.28 -10.00 7.90
CA VAL A 97 -1.19 -10.60 6.56
C VAL A 97 -1.46 -12.08 6.73
N LYS A 98 -2.42 -12.60 5.96
CA LYS A 98 -2.68 -14.03 5.85
C LYS A 98 -2.72 -14.40 4.37
N LEU A 99 -1.73 -15.15 3.91
CA LEU A 99 -1.70 -15.63 2.53
C LEU A 99 -2.86 -16.61 2.27
N LEU A 100 -3.38 -16.56 1.05
CA LEU A 100 -4.54 -17.32 0.59
C LEU A 100 -4.21 -18.24 -0.58
N ASP A 101 -2.96 -18.25 -1.02
CA ASP A 101 -2.46 -19.11 -2.07
C ASP A 101 -2.40 -20.59 -1.64
#